data_AF-A0AAQ3SPL3-F1
#
_entry.id   AF-A0AAQ3SPL3-F1
#
_cell.length_a   1.000
_cell.length_b   1.000
_cell.length_c   1.000
_cell.angle_alpha   90.00
_cell.angle_beta   90.00
_cell.angle_gamma   90.00
#
_symmetry.space_group_name_H-M   'P 1'
#
loop_
_entity.id
_entity.type
_entity.pdbx_description
1 polymer ?
#
loop_
_entity_poly.entity_id
_entity_poly.type
_entity_poly.pdbx_seq_one_letter_code
_entity_poly.pdbx_strand_id
1 'polypeptide(L)'
;MVVRNKARLVAQCFCQEEGIDYEETFAPIARLEAIRILLAFAASKGFKLQQMDVKSAFLNGCIEEEISDRVYKLRKALYGLKQAPRSWYARLKSFLLKSGFMMGSVDKTLFLLSHVGDTLIVQIYVDDIIFGDSSHALIEFEMSLMGEVQFFLGLQIKQGLESTFVHQAKYTRDILMKFNMGDSKPMTTPMSTNTAL
;
A
#
# COMPACT_ATOMS: atom_id res chain seq x y z
N MET A 1 -4.00 -26.49 14.45
CA MET A 1 -4.72 -25.77 15.52
C MET A 1 -5.00 -24.36 15.02
N VAL A 2 -6.28 -24.01 14.81
CA VAL A 2 -6.66 -22.66 14.35
C VAL A 2 -6.51 -21.72 15.54
N VAL A 3 -5.59 -20.75 15.45
CA VAL A 3 -5.20 -19.88 16.58
C VAL A 3 -6.20 -18.73 16.80
N ARG A 4 -6.98 -18.34 15.78
CA ARG A 4 -8.04 -17.32 15.89
C ARG A 4 -8.97 -17.33 14.68
N ASN A 5 -10.28 -17.39 14.89
CA ASN A 5 -11.26 -17.17 13.82
C ASN A 5 -11.42 -15.65 13.58
N LYS A 6 -11.25 -15.21 12.33
CA LYS A 6 -11.49 -13.82 11.92
C LYS A 6 -12.79 -13.77 11.13
N ALA A 7 -13.73 -12.94 11.57
CA ALA A 7 -14.90 -12.53 10.81
C ALA A 7 -14.79 -11.03 10.53
N ARG A 8 -15.26 -10.59 9.36
CA ARG A 8 -15.31 -9.16 8.99
C ARG A 8 -16.69 -8.84 8.46
N LEU A 9 -17.23 -7.70 8.88
CA LEU A 9 -18.38 -7.09 8.22
C LEU A 9 -17.88 -6.42 6.94
N VAL A 10 -18.46 -6.78 5.81
CA VAL A 10 -18.08 -6.26 4.49
C VAL A 10 -19.35 -5.82 3.78
N ALA A 11 -19.36 -4.59 3.31
CA ALA A 11 -20.44 -4.07 2.47
C ALA A 11 -20.41 -4.72 1.09
N GLN A 12 -21.58 -4.91 0.49
CA GLN A 12 -21.70 -5.44 -0.86
C GLN A 12 -21.59 -4.30 -1.87
N CYS A 13 -20.38 -3.93 -2.30
CA CYS A 13 -20.14 -2.84 -3.26
C CYS A 13 -20.97 -2.92 -4.53
N PHE A 14 -21.30 -4.12 -5.00
CA PHE A 14 -22.07 -4.33 -6.23
C PHE A 14 -23.53 -3.88 -6.11
N CYS A 15 -24.03 -3.68 -4.88
CA CYS A 15 -25.36 -3.13 -4.62
C CYS A 15 -25.36 -1.59 -4.53
N GLN A 16 -24.20 -0.92 -4.67
CA GLN A 16 -24.12 0.54 -4.61
C GLN A 16 -24.31 1.17 -6.00
N GLU A 17 -25.15 2.20 -6.07
CA GLU A 17 -25.45 2.97 -7.28
C GLU A 17 -24.67 4.30 -7.30
N GLU A 18 -24.01 4.60 -8.41
CA GLU A 18 -23.31 5.88 -8.62
C GLU A 18 -24.32 7.03 -8.72
N GLY A 19 -24.03 8.15 -8.06
CA GLY A 19 -24.94 9.30 -7.96
C GLY A 19 -26.04 9.16 -6.90
N ILE A 20 -26.14 8.00 -6.24
CA ILE A 20 -27.03 7.76 -5.09
C ILE A 20 -26.20 7.45 -3.84
N ASP A 21 -25.41 6.38 -3.87
CA ASP A 21 -24.64 5.89 -2.71
C ASP A 21 -23.20 6.44 -2.66
N TYR A 22 -22.70 6.93 -3.78
CA TYR A 22 -21.39 7.54 -3.92
C TYR A 22 -21.31 8.40 -5.18
N GLU A 23 -20.50 9.46 -5.12
CA GLU A 23 -20.22 10.32 -6.28
C GLU A 23 -18.86 10.02 -6.90
N GLU A 24 -17.81 9.83 -6.08
CA GLU A 24 -16.45 9.56 -6.56
C GLU A 24 -15.77 8.45 -5.75
N THR A 25 -15.06 7.57 -6.45
CA THR A 25 -14.39 6.40 -5.84
C THR A 25 -12.86 6.47 -5.89
N PHE A 26 -12.32 7.47 -6.60
CA PHE A 26 -10.89 7.50 -6.91
C PHE A 26 -10.06 7.80 -5.66
N ALA A 27 -9.16 6.89 -5.33
CA ALA A 27 -8.06 7.08 -4.40
C ALA A 27 -6.74 6.97 -5.18
N PRO A 28 -5.78 7.90 -4.97
CA PRO A 28 -4.49 7.78 -5.61
C PRO A 28 -3.73 6.57 -5.07
N ILE A 29 -3.08 5.85 -5.98
CA ILE A 29 -2.30 4.64 -5.68
C ILE A 29 -0.86 4.89 -6.09
N ALA A 30 0.09 4.50 -5.23
CA ALA A 30 1.51 4.61 -5.53
C ALA A 30 1.84 3.83 -6.80
N ARG A 31 2.56 4.49 -7.71
CA ARG A 31 3.04 3.87 -8.95
C ARG A 31 4.26 3.01 -8.67
N LEU A 32 4.43 1.94 -9.44
CA LEU A 32 5.60 1.06 -9.28
C LEU A 32 6.91 1.81 -9.56
N GLU A 33 6.89 2.75 -10.49
CA GLU A 33 8.00 3.64 -10.82
C GLU A 33 8.38 4.51 -9.63
N ALA A 34 7.40 5.09 -8.93
CA ALA A 34 7.64 5.92 -7.74
C ALA A 34 8.28 5.09 -6.62
N ILE A 35 7.80 3.87 -6.40
CA ILE A 35 8.36 2.94 -5.42
C ILE A 35 9.80 2.56 -5.77
N ARG A 36 10.10 2.30 -7.05
CA ARG A 36 11.47 2.00 -7.51
C ARG A 36 12.40 3.19 -7.30
N ILE A 37 11.94 4.41 -7.59
CA ILE A 37 12.69 5.64 -7.35
C ILE A 37 12.93 5.82 -5.84
N LEU A 38 11.92 5.58 -5.01
CA LEU A 38 12.05 5.65 -3.56
C LEU A 38 13.08 4.65 -3.01
N LEU A 39 13.05 3.40 -3.49
CA LEU A 39 14.03 2.37 -3.13
C LEU A 39 15.46 2.78 -3.54
N ALA A 40 15.61 3.31 -4.75
CA ALA A 40 16.90 3.81 -5.24
C ALA A 40 17.40 5.02 -4.42
N PHE A 41 16.48 5.92 -4.05
CA PHE A 41 16.79 7.07 -3.21
C PHE A 41 17.24 6.65 -1.80
N ALA A 42 16.51 5.72 -1.16
CA ALA A 42 16.88 5.19 0.14
C ALA A 42 18.26 4.52 0.12
N ALA A 43 18.53 3.70 -0.91
CA ALA A 43 19.85 3.10 -1.13
C ALA A 43 20.94 4.16 -1.31
N SER A 44 20.68 5.21 -2.11
CA SER A 44 21.64 6.30 -2.34
C SER A 44 21.92 7.15 -1.09
N LYS A 45 20.95 7.26 -0.18
CA LYS A 45 21.08 8.03 1.07
C LYS A 45 21.49 7.17 2.27
N GLY A 46 21.61 5.86 2.10
CA GLY A 46 22.10 4.95 3.13
C GLY A 46 21.11 4.68 4.26
N PHE A 47 19.80 4.93 4.06
CA PHE A 47 18.77 4.59 5.04
C PHE A 47 17.89 3.44 4.53
N LYS A 48 17.27 2.73 5.47
CA LYS A 48 16.37 1.62 5.18
C LYS A 48 14.92 2.06 5.22
N LEU A 49 14.14 1.59 4.24
CA LEU A 49 12.70 1.72 4.24
C LEU A 49 12.09 0.68 5.19
N GLN A 50 11.14 1.13 5.98
CA GLN A 50 10.36 0.32 6.90
C GLN A 50 8.90 0.28 6.42
N GLN A 51 8.19 -0.80 6.74
CA GLN A 51 6.78 -0.97 6.44
C GLN A 51 5.95 -0.89 7.71
N MET A 52 4.83 -0.18 7.63
CA MET A 52 3.76 -0.17 8.61
C MET A 52 2.47 -0.68 7.95
N ASP A 53 1.78 -1.56 8.68
CA ASP A 53 0.43 -2.00 8.36
C ASP A 53 -0.56 -1.23 9.25
N VAL A 54 -1.52 -0.56 8.63
CA VAL A 54 -2.55 0.17 9.37
C VAL A 54 -3.70 -0.77 9.70
N LYS A 55 -3.96 -0.99 10.99
CA LYS A 55 -5.08 -1.83 11.39
C LYS A 55 -6.39 -1.14 11.03
N SER A 56 -7.23 -1.88 10.31
CA SER A 56 -8.57 -1.42 9.96
C SER A 56 -8.56 -0.07 9.25
N ALA A 57 -7.63 0.14 8.31
CA ALA A 57 -7.41 1.40 7.59
C ALA A 57 -8.70 2.09 7.14
N PHE A 58 -9.61 1.36 6.49
CA PHE A 58 -10.89 1.93 6.03
C PHE A 58 -11.80 2.40 7.16
N LEU A 59 -11.79 1.74 8.33
CA LEU A 59 -12.58 2.18 9.49
C LEU A 59 -12.06 3.48 10.13
N ASN A 60 -10.88 3.95 9.72
CA ASN A 60 -10.37 5.28 10.09
C ASN A 60 -10.88 6.37 9.13
N GLY A 61 -11.34 6.01 7.94
CA GLY A 61 -11.97 6.94 7.00
C GLY A 61 -13.38 7.33 7.46
N CYS A 62 -13.73 8.60 7.33
CA CYS A 62 -15.10 9.07 7.50
C CYS A 62 -15.85 8.98 6.16
N ILE A 63 -17.13 8.64 6.24
CA ILE A 63 -18.03 8.71 5.09
C ILE A 63 -18.96 9.90 5.28
N GLU A 64 -19.04 10.73 4.25
CA GLU A 64 -19.94 11.88 4.21
C GLU A 64 -21.27 11.51 3.55
N GLU A 65 -21.26 10.53 2.63
CA GLU A 65 -22.47 10.08 1.92
C GLU A 65 -23.43 9.28 2.82
N GLU A 66 -24.73 9.48 2.63
CA GLU A 66 -25.75 8.68 3.31
C GLU A 66 -26.00 7.37 2.57
N ILE A 67 -25.34 6.31 3.03
CA ILE A 67 -25.54 4.96 2.50
C ILE A 67 -26.78 4.36 3.19
N SER A 68 -27.93 4.42 2.52
CA SER A 68 -29.26 3.91 2.94
C SER A 68 -30.06 4.76 3.94
N ASP A 69 -31.31 5.11 3.60
CA ASP A 69 -32.24 5.83 4.49
C ASP A 69 -32.94 4.93 5.54
N ARG A 70 -32.88 3.61 5.36
CA ARG A 70 -33.94 2.74 5.90
C ARG A 70 -33.69 2.15 7.28
N VAL A 71 -32.43 2.04 7.74
CA VAL A 71 -32.14 1.35 9.02
C VAL A 71 -30.97 1.91 9.83
N TYR A 72 -29.80 2.20 9.22
CA TYR A 72 -28.63 2.70 9.96
C TYR A 72 -27.77 3.62 9.10
N LYS A 73 -27.40 4.78 9.64
CA LYS A 73 -26.44 5.70 9.02
C LYS A 73 -25.01 5.30 9.36
N LEU A 74 -24.21 5.04 8.34
CA LEU A 74 -22.80 4.72 8.51
C LEU A 74 -21.98 6.00 8.71
N ARG A 75 -21.15 6.05 9.77
CA ARG A 75 -20.26 7.19 10.07
C ARG A 75 -18.80 6.98 9.64
N LYS A 76 -18.40 5.71 9.46
CA LYS A 76 -17.02 5.29 9.16
C LYS A 76 -17.01 4.37 7.95
N ALA A 77 -15.99 4.45 7.11
CA ALA A 77 -15.90 3.59 5.94
C ALA A 77 -15.75 2.11 6.31
N LEU A 78 -16.59 1.27 5.70
CA LEU A 78 -16.52 -0.19 5.82
C LEU A 78 -15.75 -0.79 4.65
N TYR A 79 -15.15 -1.95 4.89
CA TYR A 79 -14.63 -2.78 3.80
C TYR A 79 -15.74 -3.09 2.80
N GLY A 80 -15.39 -3.10 1.51
CA GLY A 80 -16.33 -3.39 0.44
C GLY A 80 -17.23 -2.20 0.06
N LEU A 81 -17.02 -1.00 0.61
CA LEU A 81 -17.59 0.21 0.03
C LEU A 81 -16.67 0.75 -1.06
N LYS A 82 -17.25 1.24 -2.16
CA LYS A 82 -16.50 1.75 -3.30
C LYS A 82 -15.67 2.99 -2.96
N GLN A 83 -16.15 3.84 -2.05
CA GLN A 83 -15.46 5.06 -1.60
C GLN A 83 -14.49 4.84 -0.43
N ALA A 84 -14.48 3.66 0.21
CA ALA A 84 -13.70 3.44 1.43
C ALA A 84 -12.19 3.76 1.30
N PRO A 85 -11.50 3.36 0.22
CA PRO A 85 -10.09 3.73 0.02
C PRO A 85 -9.86 5.24 -0.09
N ARG A 86 -10.80 5.95 -0.73
CA ARG A 86 -10.74 7.42 -0.89
C ARG A 86 -10.91 8.10 0.46
N SER A 87 -11.93 7.71 1.24
CA SER A 87 -12.17 8.24 2.58
C SER A 87 -10.97 8.03 3.51
N TRP A 88 -10.35 6.84 3.45
CA TRP A 88 -9.14 6.54 4.20
C TRP A 88 -7.97 7.44 3.78
N TYR A 89 -7.66 7.50 2.48
CA TYR A 89 -6.59 8.34 1.97
C TYR A 89 -6.80 9.82 2.32
N ALA A 90 -8.04 10.34 2.20
CA ALA A 90 -8.36 11.72 2.55
C ALA A 90 -8.10 12.03 4.03
N ARG A 91 -8.47 11.11 4.93
CA ARG A 91 -8.18 11.23 6.37
C ARG A 91 -6.69 11.23 6.64
N LEU A 92 -5.96 10.26 6.10
CA LEU A 92 -4.52 10.12 6.30
C LEU A 92 -3.74 11.31 5.71
N LYS A 93 -4.09 11.75 4.50
CA LYS A 93 -3.54 12.96 3.89
C LYS A 93 -3.74 14.17 4.78
N SER A 94 -4.95 14.38 5.29
CA SER A 94 -5.26 15.53 6.15
C SER A 94 -4.44 15.50 7.44
N PHE A 95 -4.22 14.33 8.02
CA PHE A 95 -3.32 14.15 9.16
C PHE A 95 -1.88 14.52 8.81
N LEU A 96 -1.31 13.94 7.75
CA LEU A 96 0.08 14.18 7.35
C LEU A 96 0.35 15.66 7.08
N LEU A 97 -0.57 16.34 6.38
CA LEU A 97 -0.45 17.77 6.12
C LEU A 97 -0.47 18.60 7.41
N LYS A 98 -1.35 18.25 8.38
CA LYS A 98 -1.38 18.91 9.70
C LYS A 98 -0.12 18.65 10.52
N SER A 99 0.49 17.49 10.34
CA SER A 99 1.77 17.12 10.96
C SER A 99 2.98 17.74 10.25
N GLY A 100 2.77 18.62 9.26
CA GLY A 100 3.84 19.37 8.59
C GLY A 100 4.42 18.71 7.34
N PHE A 101 3.93 17.54 6.94
CA PHE A 101 4.39 16.91 5.70
C PHE A 101 3.94 17.72 4.49
N MET A 102 4.81 17.79 3.48
CA MET A 102 4.51 18.28 2.15
C MET A 102 4.19 17.10 1.23
N MET A 103 3.08 17.21 0.50
CA MET A 103 2.69 16.21 -0.49
C MET A 103 3.50 16.38 -1.79
N GLY A 104 3.87 15.28 -2.42
CA GLY A 104 4.57 15.26 -3.69
C GLY A 104 3.81 15.99 -4.82
N SER A 105 4.58 16.67 -5.67
CA SER A 105 4.04 17.39 -6.84
C SER A 105 3.53 16.41 -7.90
N VAL A 106 4.29 15.35 -8.18
CA VAL A 106 4.01 14.32 -9.19
C VAL A 106 3.20 13.16 -8.60
N ASP A 107 3.72 12.50 -7.56
CA ASP A 107 3.03 11.42 -6.87
C ASP A 107 2.31 11.95 -5.62
N LYS A 108 0.98 11.89 -5.64
CA LYS A 108 0.14 12.34 -4.51
C LYS A 108 0.13 11.38 -3.33
N THR A 109 0.71 10.19 -3.48
CA THR A 109 0.86 9.22 -2.40
C THR A 109 2.20 9.31 -1.68
N LEU A 110 3.11 10.18 -2.17
CA LEU A 110 4.40 10.49 -1.55
C LEU A 110 4.28 11.76 -0.69
N PHE A 111 4.82 11.70 0.52
CA PHE A 111 4.87 12.79 1.49
C PHE A 111 6.28 12.94 2.04
N LEU A 112 6.74 14.18 2.20
CA LEU A 112 8.07 14.54 2.66
C LEU A 112 7.96 15.50 3.83
N LEU A 113 8.71 15.25 4.90
CA LEU A 113 8.87 16.19 6.01
C LEU A 113 10.35 16.48 6.16
N SER A 114 10.73 17.72 5.88
CA SER A 114 12.12 18.18 6.01
C SER A 114 12.36 18.72 7.42
N HIS A 115 13.36 18.16 8.09
CA HIS A 115 13.93 18.70 9.32
C HIS A 115 15.38 19.13 9.06
N VAL A 116 15.99 19.86 9.99
CA VAL A 116 17.37 20.35 9.83
C VAL A 116 18.32 19.14 9.75
N GLY A 117 18.79 18.83 8.55
CA GLY A 117 19.71 17.71 8.28
C GLY A 117 19.03 16.41 7.83
N ASP A 118 17.75 16.22 8.16
CA ASP A 118 17.02 14.97 7.93
C ASP A 118 15.78 15.16 7.06
N THR A 119 15.36 14.11 6.36
CA THR A 119 14.13 14.13 5.56
C THR A 119 13.38 12.83 5.78
N LEU A 120 12.21 12.95 6.42
CA LEU A 120 11.30 11.84 6.61
C LEU A 120 10.47 11.68 5.34
N ILE A 121 10.39 10.44 4.86
CA ILE A 121 9.65 10.10 3.64
C ILE A 121 8.55 9.13 4.01
N VAL A 122 7.34 9.37 3.49
CA VAL A 122 6.19 8.48 3.65
C VAL A 122 5.58 8.23 2.27
N GLN A 123 5.46 6.98 1.87
CA GLN A 123 4.79 6.53 0.66
C GLN A 123 3.61 5.65 1.05
N ILE A 124 2.42 6.01 0.59
CA ILE A 124 1.17 5.31 0.92
C ILE A 124 0.77 4.40 -0.24
N TYR A 125 0.46 3.15 0.05
CA TYR A 125 -0.21 2.24 -0.89
C TYR A 125 -1.40 1.59 -0.19
N VAL A 126 -2.59 2.14 -0.42
CA VAL A 126 -3.84 1.64 0.17
C VAL A 126 -3.71 1.54 1.71
N ASP A 127 -3.57 0.34 2.27
CA ASP A 127 -3.47 0.08 3.70
C ASP A 127 -2.02 -0.05 4.19
N ASP A 128 -1.06 -0.23 3.27
CA ASP A 128 0.37 -0.32 3.54
C ASP A 128 1.04 1.06 3.46
N ILE A 129 1.90 1.35 4.44
CA ILE A 129 2.69 2.57 4.46
C ILE A 129 4.17 2.20 4.48
N ILE A 130 4.91 2.68 3.49
CA ILE A 130 6.38 2.67 3.53
C ILE A 130 6.84 4.00 4.08
N PHE A 131 7.83 3.97 4.98
CA PHE A 131 8.48 5.18 5.43
C PHE A 131 10.00 5.01 5.52
N GLY A 132 10.70 6.13 5.37
CA GLY A 132 12.14 6.24 5.42
C GLY A 132 12.54 7.28 6.46
N ASP A 133 13.42 6.86 7.36
CA ASP A 133 13.89 7.64 8.52
C ASP A 133 12.79 7.98 9.55
N SER A 134 13.19 8.16 10.83
CA SER A 134 12.42 8.22 12.09
C SER A 134 10.91 7.86 12.08
N SER A 135 10.57 6.78 12.79
CA SER A 135 9.20 6.26 12.98
C SER A 135 8.24 7.14 13.81
N HIS A 136 8.73 8.25 14.37
CA HIS A 136 7.99 8.98 15.40
C HIS A 136 6.82 9.82 14.87
N ALA A 137 6.67 9.93 13.54
CA ALA A 137 5.70 10.85 12.92
C ALA A 137 4.26 10.32 12.82
N LEU A 138 3.98 9.03 13.06
CA LEU A 138 2.69 8.39 12.70
C LEU A 138 1.88 7.83 13.88
N ILE A 139 1.83 8.55 15.01
CA ILE A 139 1.22 8.04 16.27
C ILE A 139 -0.33 8.09 16.30
N GLU A 140 -0.99 8.84 15.40
CA GLU A 140 -2.46 8.99 15.45
C GLU A 140 -3.25 7.71 15.14
N PHE A 141 -2.69 6.78 14.36
CA PHE A 141 -3.39 5.58 13.91
C PHE A 141 -2.84 4.32 14.59
N GLU A 142 -3.72 3.34 14.84
CA GLU A 142 -3.28 2.03 15.32
C GLU A 142 -2.53 1.29 14.19
N MET A 143 -1.21 1.44 14.19
CA MET A 143 -0.33 0.82 13.19
C MET A 143 0.54 -0.25 13.82
N SER A 144 0.88 -1.26 13.03
CA SER A 144 1.85 -2.29 13.41
C SER A 144 3.09 -2.15 12.53
N LEU A 145 4.25 -1.92 13.17
CA LEU A 145 5.53 -1.93 12.47
C LEU A 145 5.80 -3.36 11.98
N MET A 146 5.90 -3.53 10.67
CA MET A 146 6.22 -4.80 10.02
C MET A 146 7.75 -5.00 9.88
N GLY A 147 8.53 -3.96 10.18
CA GLY A 147 9.99 -3.95 10.08
C GLY A 147 10.47 -3.48 8.72
N GLU A 148 11.68 -3.90 8.34
CA GLU A 148 12.27 -3.56 7.04
C GLU A 148 11.38 -4.05 5.89
N VAL A 149 11.20 -3.23 4.85
CA VAL A 149 10.44 -3.63 3.66
C VAL A 149 11.14 -4.84 3.01
N GLN A 150 10.51 -6.01 3.13
CA GLN A 150 10.96 -7.26 2.49
C GLN A 150 10.07 -7.67 1.32
N PHE A 151 8.80 -7.28 1.36
CA PHE A 151 7.83 -7.58 0.31
C PHE A 151 6.88 -6.39 0.12
N PHE A 152 6.78 -5.88 -1.11
CA PHE A 152 5.88 -4.79 -1.43
C PHE A 152 5.41 -4.89 -2.88
N LEU A 153 4.10 -4.91 -3.11
CA LEU A 153 3.48 -5.03 -4.45
C LEU A 153 3.99 -6.18 -5.31
N GLY A 154 4.22 -7.35 -4.71
CA GLY A 154 4.75 -8.49 -5.47
C GLY A 154 6.25 -8.43 -5.74
N LEU A 155 6.95 -7.40 -5.25
CA LEU A 155 8.40 -7.31 -5.26
C LEU A 155 8.96 -7.82 -3.93
N GLN A 156 10.00 -8.64 -4.00
CA GLN A 156 10.85 -8.98 -2.86
C GLN A 156 12.04 -8.03 -2.83
N ILE A 157 12.31 -7.46 -1.67
CA ILE A 157 13.29 -6.41 -1.47
C ILE A 157 14.28 -6.87 -0.40
N LYS A 158 15.57 -6.69 -0.66
CA LYS A 158 16.65 -6.90 0.32
C LYS A 158 17.49 -5.63 0.38
N GLN A 159 17.45 -4.91 1.49
CA GLN A 159 18.16 -3.63 1.62
C GLN A 159 19.49 -3.87 2.34
N GLY A 160 20.57 -3.93 1.55
CA GLY A 160 21.94 -4.03 2.03
C GLY A 160 22.54 -2.66 2.35
N LEU A 161 23.74 -2.68 2.93
CA LEU A 161 24.51 -1.45 3.20
C LEU A 161 24.97 -0.75 1.92
N GLU A 162 25.37 -1.54 0.90
CA GLU A 162 25.91 -1.00 -0.35
C GLU A 162 24.91 -1.02 -1.51
N SER A 163 23.89 -1.88 -1.44
CA SER A 163 22.92 -2.03 -2.52
C SER A 163 21.58 -2.57 -2.02
N THR A 164 20.51 -2.19 -2.74
CA THR A 164 19.17 -2.75 -2.56
C THR A 164 18.87 -3.69 -3.72
N PHE A 165 18.59 -4.96 -3.41
CA PHE A 165 18.26 -5.97 -4.40
C PHE A 165 16.75 -6.18 -4.47
N VAL A 166 16.19 -6.06 -5.69
CA VAL A 166 14.77 -6.23 -5.97
C VAL A 166 14.56 -7.43 -6.88
N HIS A 167 13.71 -8.39 -6.49
CA HIS A 167 13.47 -9.61 -7.24
C HIS A 167 12.03 -10.13 -7.08
N GLN A 168 11.62 -11.07 -7.93
CA GLN A 168 10.29 -11.72 -7.87
C GLN A 168 10.37 -13.25 -7.79
N ALA A 169 11.48 -13.78 -7.27
CA ALA A 169 11.75 -15.23 -7.21
C ALA A 169 10.62 -16.07 -6.57
N LYS A 170 9.89 -15.54 -5.58
CA LYS A 170 8.70 -16.21 -5.01
C LYS A 170 7.58 -16.30 -6.04
N TYR A 171 7.22 -15.19 -6.67
CA TYR A 171 6.19 -15.16 -7.71
C TYR A 171 6.51 -16.11 -8.88
N THR A 172 7.77 -16.11 -9.35
CA THR A 172 8.22 -17.05 -10.39
C THR A 172 8.03 -18.51 -9.96
N ARG A 173 8.42 -18.86 -8.72
CA ARG A 173 8.22 -20.21 -8.18
C ARG A 173 6.75 -20.57 -8.03
N ASP A 174 5.93 -19.65 -7.54
CA ASP A 174 4.48 -19.87 -7.35
C ASP A 174 3.79 -20.13 -8.70
N ILE A 175 4.20 -19.44 -9.78
CA ILE A 175 3.74 -19.73 -11.14
C ILE A 175 4.17 -21.13 -11.58
N LEU A 176 5.46 -21.47 -11.43
CA LEU A 176 5.94 -22.79 -11.84
C LEU A 176 5.19 -23.91 -11.13
N MET A 177 4.96 -23.77 -9.82
CA MET A 177 4.16 -24.74 -9.06
C MET A 177 2.72 -24.81 -9.55
N LYS A 178 2.07 -23.67 -9.82
CA LYS A 178 0.69 -23.61 -10.31
C LYS A 178 0.49 -24.39 -11.62
N PHE A 179 1.48 -24.40 -12.49
CA PHE A 179 1.44 -25.09 -13.78
C PHE A 179 2.16 -26.45 -13.78
N ASN A 180 2.49 -27.01 -12.60
CA ASN A 180 3.24 -28.27 -12.45
C ASN A 180 4.59 -28.28 -13.18
N MET A 181 5.23 -27.11 -13.27
CA MET A 181 6.52 -26.88 -13.91
C MET A 181 7.68 -26.76 -12.89
N GLY A 182 7.49 -27.17 -11.64
CA GLY A 182 8.49 -27.01 -10.57
C GLY A 182 9.85 -27.65 -10.87
N ASP A 183 9.85 -28.78 -11.60
CA ASP A 183 11.05 -29.53 -12.00
C ASP A 183 11.51 -29.20 -13.43
N SER A 184 10.94 -28.16 -14.05
CA SER A 184 11.33 -27.75 -15.40
C SER A 184 12.77 -27.28 -15.43
N LYS A 185 13.52 -27.68 -16.45
CA LYS A 185 14.91 -27.28 -16.60
C LYS A 185 15.01 -25.77 -16.80
N PRO A 186 15.82 -25.05 -15.99
CA PRO A 186 16.02 -23.63 -16.19
C PRO A 186 16.71 -23.38 -17.54
N MET A 187 16.25 -22.37 -18.26
CA MET A 187 16.86 -21.90 -19.49
C MET A 187 17.45 -20.51 -19.25
N THR A 188 18.69 -20.30 -19.66
CA THR A 188 19.42 -19.03 -19.46
C THR A 188 18.94 -17.93 -20.41
N THR A 189 18.24 -18.29 -21.47
CA THR A 189 17.72 -17.38 -22.47
C THR A 189 16.19 -17.39 -22.46
N PRO A 190 15.54 -16.22 -22.58
CA PRO A 190 14.09 -16.16 -22.77
C PRO A 190 13.68 -16.90 -24.04
N MET A 191 12.46 -17.42 -24.07
CA MET A 191 11.88 -17.99 -25.29
C MET A 191 11.84 -16.92 -26.38
N SER A 192 12.24 -17.29 -27.61
CA SER A 192 12.14 -16.40 -28.76
C SER A 192 10.70 -15.93 -28.97
N THR A 193 10.51 -14.65 -29.29
CA THR A 193 9.19 -14.05 -29.55
C THR A 193 8.47 -14.68 -30.75
N ASN A 194 9.19 -15.42 -31.60
CA ASN A 194 8.64 -16.09 -32.79
C ASN A 194 8.25 -17.55 -32.55
N THR A 195 8.39 -18.06 -31.32
CA THR A 195 8.00 -19.44 -31.01
C THR A 195 6.50 -19.50 -30.72
N ALA A 196 5.73 -20.16 -31.59
CA ALA A 196 4.34 -20.52 -31.32
C ALA A 196 4.30 -21.75 -30.39
N LEU A 197 3.42 -21.71 -29.38
CA LEU A 197 3.17 -22.81 -28.43
C LEU A 197 2.19 -23.84 -29.00
#